data_AF-C9ZG77-F1
#
_entry.id   AF-C9ZG77-F1
#
_cell.length_a   1.000
_cell.length_b   1.000
_cell.length_c   1.000
_cell.angle_alpha   90.00
_cell.angle_beta   90.00
_cell.angle_gamma   90.00
#
_symmetry.space_group_name_H-M   'P 1'
#
loop_
_entity.id
_entity.type
_entity.pdbx_description
1 polymer ?
#
loop_
_entity_poly.entity_id
_entity_poly.type
_entity_poly.pdbx_seq_one_letter_code
_entity_poly.pdbx_strand_id
1 'polypeptide(L)' 'MVSKTRVLLGMLVLLALAVGAIALLAAAKADATWFTIVPLGILFIGASVIQSLGWFNKKSR' A
#
# COMPACT_ATOMS: atom_id res chain seq x y z
N MET A 1 2.60 24.17 3.70
CA MET A 1 1.60 24.07 2.61
C MET A 1 2.13 23.07 1.59
N VAL A 2 1.44 21.95 1.37
CA VAL A 2 1.86 20.94 0.38
C VAL A 2 1.59 21.51 -1.02
N SER A 3 2.61 21.52 -1.88
CA SER A 3 2.46 22.01 -3.25
C SER A 3 1.49 21.15 -4.05
N LYS A 4 0.61 21.78 -4.85
CA LYS A 4 -0.34 21.12 -5.76
C LYS A 4 0.35 20.05 -6.63
N THR A 5 1.58 20.32 -7.06
CA THR A 5 2.40 19.39 -7.85
C THR A 5 2.81 18.15 -7.07
N ARG A 6 3.13 18.29 -5.76
CA ARG A 6 3.47 17.14 -4.91
C ARG A 6 2.27 16.23 -4.67
N VAL A 7 1.08 16.81 -4.53
CA VAL A 7 -0.16 16.03 -4.44
C VAL A 7 -0.44 15.28 -5.73
N LEU A 8 -0.30 15.97 -6.88
CA LEU A 8 -0.50 15.35 -8.20
C LEU A 8 0.47 14.17 -8.42
N LEU A 9 1.75 14.35 -8.11
CA LEU A 9 2.75 13.27 -8.21
C LEU A 9 2.41 12.09 -7.29
N GLY A 10 1.98 12.37 -6.05
CA GLY A 10 1.52 11.33 -5.13
C GLY A 10 0.33 10.55 -5.68
N MET A 11 -0.66 11.24 -6.26
CA MET A 11 -1.83 10.61 -6.89
C MET A 11 -1.44 9.76 -8.10
N LEU A 12 -0.51 10.22 -8.93
CA LEU A 12 -0.03 9.45 -10.10
C LEU A 12 0.70 8.17 -9.67
N VAL A 13 1.52 8.24 -8.62
CA VAL A 13 2.20 7.06 -8.07
C VAL A 13 1.17 6.07 -7.51
N LEU A 14 0.16 6.55 -6.77
CA LEU A 14 -0.91 5.69 -6.26
C LEU A 14 -1.73 5.06 -7.39
N LEU A 15 -2.02 5.81 -8.45
CA LEU A 15 -2.71 5.31 -9.64
C LEU A 15 -1.90 4.19 -10.33
N ALA A 16 -0.60 4.41 -10.54
CA ALA A 16 0.28 3.42 -11.14
C ALA A 16 0.36 2.14 -10.30
N LEU A 17 0.45 2.27 -8.97
CA LEU A 17 0.41 1.14 -8.05
C LEU A 17 -0.92 0.37 -8.13
N ALA A 18 -2.06 1.06 -8.19
CA ALA A 18 -3.36 0.42 -8.31
C ALA A 18 -3.49 -0.37 -9.62
N VAL A 19 -3.10 0.23 -10.75
CA VAL A 19 -3.13 -0.44 -12.05
C VAL A 19 -2.17 -1.64 -12.07
N GLY A 20 -0.96 -1.48 -11.52
CA GLY A 20 0.01 -2.56 -11.41
C GLY A 20 -0.51 -3.73 -10.57
N ALA A 21 -1.17 -3.46 -9.44
CA ALA A 21 -1.77 -4.49 -8.60
C ALA A 21 -2.88 -5.26 -9.32
N ILE A 22 -3.76 -4.56 -10.05
CA ILE A 22 -4.84 -5.17 -10.84
C ILE A 22 -4.25 -6.05 -11.96
N ALA A 23 -3.26 -5.55 -12.68
CA ALA A 23 -2.57 -6.31 -13.73
C ALA A 23 -1.87 -7.55 -13.17
N LEU A 24 -1.26 -7.45 -11.98
CA LEU A 24 -0.58 -8.55 -11.32
C LEU A 24 -1.59 -9.62 -10.85
N LEU A 25 -2.75 -9.20 -10.31
CA LEU A 25 -3.85 -10.11 -10.00
C LEU A 25 -4.38 -10.85 -11.23
N ALA A 26 -4.57 -10.13 -12.34
CA ALA A 26 -5.02 -10.71 -13.59
C ALA A 26 -3.98 -11.69 -14.17
N ALA A 27 -2.70 -11.31 -14.14
CA ALA A 27 -1.60 -12.15 -14.62
C ALA A 27 -1.42 -13.43 -13.78
N ALA A 28 -1.65 -13.35 -12.48
CA ALA A 28 -1.56 -14.50 -11.57
C ALA A 28 -2.67 -15.53 -11.75
N LYS A 29 -3.67 -15.29 -12.64
CA LYS A 29 -4.92 -16.09 -12.72
C LYS A 29 -5.48 -16.36 -11.32
N ALA A 30 -5.49 -15.32 -10.49
CA ALA A 30 -5.77 -15.46 -9.08
C ALA A 30 -7.22 -15.92 -8.85
N ASP A 31 -7.40 -17.22 -8.58
CA ASP A 31 -8.63 -17.77 -8.01
C ASP A 31 -8.88 -17.18 -6.61
N ALA A 32 -10.10 -17.32 -6.07
CA ALA A 32 -10.55 -16.71 -4.81
C ALA A 32 -9.61 -16.92 -3.59
N THR A 33 -8.68 -17.85 -3.68
CA THR A 33 -7.54 -18.04 -2.77
C THR A 33 -6.72 -16.78 -2.52
N TRP A 34 -6.67 -15.81 -3.43
CA TRP A 34 -5.96 -14.55 -3.18
C TRP A 34 -6.55 -13.73 -2.03
N PHE A 35 -7.84 -13.88 -1.74
CA PHE A 35 -8.51 -13.22 -0.61
C PHE A 35 -8.02 -13.72 0.75
N THR A 36 -7.36 -14.88 0.83
CA THR A 36 -6.77 -15.34 2.11
C THR A 36 -5.35 -14.81 2.31
N ILE A 37 -4.58 -14.68 1.22
CA ILE A 37 -3.17 -14.28 1.27
C ILE A 37 -3.03 -12.74 1.30
N VAL A 38 -3.84 -12.01 0.53
CA VAL A 38 -3.71 -10.55 0.42
C VAL A 38 -3.97 -9.81 1.74
N PRO A 39 -5.00 -10.13 2.54
CA PRO A 39 -5.17 -9.50 3.85
C PRO A 39 -3.98 -9.72 4.77
N LEU A 40 -3.41 -10.93 4.80
CA LEU A 40 -2.22 -11.24 5.60
C LEU A 40 -1.00 -10.44 5.12
N GLY A 41 -0.80 -10.36 3.80
CA GLY A 41 0.27 -9.55 3.21
C GLY A 41 0.13 -8.06 3.50
N ILE A 42 -1.08 -7.51 3.39
CA ILE A 42 -1.38 -6.10 3.72
C ILE A 42 -1.11 -5.84 5.20
N LEU A 43 -1.54 -6.72 6.11
CA LEU A 43 -1.29 -6.56 7.54
C LEU A 43 0.20 -6.59 7.85
N PHE A 44 0.95 -7.53 7.27
CA PHE A 44 2.39 -7.67 7.52
C PHE A 44 3.19 -6.48 6.98
N ILE A 45 2.93 -6.08 5.74
CA ILE A 45 3.61 -4.94 5.10
C ILE A 45 3.18 -3.64 5.79
N GLY A 46 1.89 -3.46 6.06
CA GLY A 46 1.35 -2.30 6.74
C GLY A 46 1.95 -2.13 8.14
N ALA A 47 1.99 -3.19 8.94
CA ALA A 47 2.62 -3.17 10.25
C ALA A 47 4.13 -2.85 10.16
N SER A 48 4.85 -3.46 9.23
CA SER A 48 6.29 -3.22 9.04
C SER A 48 6.58 -1.77 8.63
N VAL A 49 5.77 -1.20 7.73
CA VAL A 49 5.89 0.20 7.30
C VAL A 49 5.56 1.14 8.46
N ILE A 50 4.45 0.94 9.17
CA ILE A 50 4.06 1.76 10.32
C ILE A 50 5.14 1.71 11.43
N GLN A 51 5.74 0.55 11.64
CA GLN A 51 6.87 0.38 12.55
C GLN A 51 8.13 1.12 12.08
N SER A 52 8.49 1.02 10.80
CA SER A 52 9.63 1.73 10.21
C SER A 52 9.48 3.25 10.29
N LEU A 53 8.26 3.77 10.19
CA LEU A 53 7.95 5.18 10.40
C LEU A 53 8.04 5.61 11.89
N GLY A 54 8.36 4.70 12.80
CA GLY A 54 8.51 4.98 14.23
C GLY A 54 7.18 5.28 14.92
N TRP A 55 6.04 5.00 14.27
CA TRP A 55 4.73 5.36 14.78
C TRP A 55 4.38 4.62 16.09
N PHE A 56 4.81 3.36 16.23
CA PHE A 56 4.67 2.60 17.48
C PHE A 56 5.52 3.14 18.63
N ASN A 57 6.61 3.86 18.34
CA ASN A 57 7.47 4.52 19.33
C ASN A 57 7.13 6.00 19.53
N LYS A 58 6.08 6.51 18.87
CA LYS A 58 5.68 7.90 19.01
C LYS A 58 5.06 8.07 20.39
N LYS A 59 5.86 8.58 21.34
CA LYS A 59 5.42 8.92 22.69
C LYS A 59 4.22 9.86 22.55
N SER A 60 3.03 9.38 22.90
CA SER A 60 1.83 10.20 23.03
C SER A 60 2.18 11.32 24.01
N ARG A 61 2.26 12.55 23.53
CA ARG A 61 2.18 13.74 24.38
C ARG A 61 0.72 14.03 24.63
#